data_AF-K1TEU2-F1
#
_entry.id   AF-K1TEU2-F1
#
_cell.length_a   1.000
_cell.length_b   1.000
_cell.length_c   1.000
_cell.angle_alpha   90.00
_cell.angle_beta   90.00
_cell.angle_gamma   90.00
#
_symmetry.space_group_name_H-M   'P 1'
#
loop_
_entity.id
_entity.type
_entity.pdbx_description
1 polymer ?
#
loop_
_entity_poly.entity_id
_entity_poly.type
_entity_poly.pdbx_seq_one_letter_code
_entity_poly.pdbx_strand_id
1 'polypeptide(L)'
;RKFCPGSKNKFYDFLLIQEEIKQIINAAMYIGAGVYDLFIPGFPGYLTNICSYDIRALSKARTFDEILDVLKGTPYYDVLAPLSDGTKAFPPIVSVDYELTKYLYTTLFSRIKKDMSGSERTEVEKCIRRCCDMYNIKICYRLKGLFKMSTEDVVAHTLPFCDRFDKKTMEQILTKADNEPILPLLLKLPYFKDINDEQATDIETAVYTSNKRYYDAKLALSQCDSTVIYSLTELLQIENRNLTTVIEGVRYSLEPSQIEKMLIL
;
A
#
# COMPACT_ATOMS: atom_id res chain seq x y z
N ARG A 1 7.24 -14.22 17.31
CA ARG A 1 6.37 -15.41 17.47
C ARG A 1 6.04 -15.72 18.94
N LYS A 2 5.63 -14.73 19.75
CA LYS A 2 5.45 -14.87 21.21
C LYS A 2 3.97 -14.99 21.64
N PHE A 3 3.03 -14.50 20.82
CA PHE A 3 1.60 -14.44 21.13
C PHE A 3 0.74 -15.41 20.30
N CYS A 4 1.35 -16.17 19.39
CA CYS A 4 0.69 -17.26 18.67
C CYS A 4 1.60 -18.49 18.70
N PRO A 5 1.77 -19.16 19.85
CA PRO A 5 2.62 -20.33 19.95
C PRO A 5 1.89 -21.52 19.32
N GLY A 6 2.38 -22.01 18.18
CA GLY A 6 1.99 -23.31 17.63
C GLY A 6 0.84 -23.39 16.60
N SER A 7 0.26 -22.30 16.08
CA SER A 7 -0.81 -22.39 15.06
C SER A 7 -0.22 -22.37 13.63
N LYS A 8 -0.54 -23.30 12.73
CA LYS A 8 -1.76 -23.30 11.90
C LYS A 8 -2.15 -21.99 11.18
N ASN A 9 -1.46 -20.84 11.34
CA ASN A 9 -1.73 -19.69 10.46
C ASN A 9 -0.48 -18.88 10.11
N LYS A 10 0.28 -19.37 9.11
CA LYS A 10 1.34 -18.62 8.41
C LYS A 10 0.81 -17.39 7.67
N PHE A 11 -0.50 -17.18 7.67
CA PHE A 11 -1.13 -15.98 7.17
C PHE A 11 -0.49 -14.75 7.82
N TYR A 12 -0.52 -14.60 9.14
CA TYR A 12 -0.07 -13.39 9.85
C TYR A 12 1.43 -13.04 9.69
N ASP A 13 2.26 -13.97 9.21
CA ASP A 13 3.63 -13.64 8.80
C ASP A 13 3.62 -12.58 7.66
N PHE A 14 2.50 -12.35 6.97
CA PHE A 14 2.35 -11.27 5.98
C PHE A 14 2.50 -9.88 6.62
N LEU A 15 2.15 -9.71 7.90
CA LEU A 15 2.25 -8.42 8.59
C LEU A 15 3.71 -7.95 8.66
N LEU A 16 4.62 -8.88 8.94
CA LEU A 16 6.05 -8.59 8.92
C LEU A 16 6.52 -8.26 7.50
N ILE A 17 6.10 -9.05 6.50
CA ILE A 17 6.46 -8.79 5.09
C ILE A 17 5.97 -7.42 4.63
N GLN A 18 4.75 -7.03 5.03
CA GLN A 18 4.16 -5.73 4.71
C GLN A 18 4.95 -4.59 5.36
N GLU A 19 5.35 -4.73 6.62
CA GLU A 19 6.19 -3.73 7.29
C GLU A 19 7.59 -3.66 6.68
N GLU A 20 8.22 -4.79 6.35
CA GLU A 20 9.50 -4.83 5.64
C GLU A 20 9.43 -4.09 4.29
N ILE A 21 8.43 -4.42 3.46
CA ILE A 21 8.21 -3.74 2.18
C ILE A 21 8.01 -2.24 2.36
N LYS A 22 7.22 -1.82 3.36
CA LYS A 22 7.01 -0.41 3.69
C LYS A 22 8.33 0.29 4.01
N GLN A 23 9.23 -0.34 4.77
CA GLN A 23 10.55 0.25 5.04
C GLN A 23 11.41 0.36 3.78
N ILE A 24 11.38 -0.63 2.89
CA ILE A 24 12.11 -0.60 1.62
C ILE A 24 11.59 0.52 0.71
N ILE A 25 10.26 0.63 0.55
CA ILE A 25 9.62 1.68 -0.26
C ILE A 25 9.94 3.07 0.31
N ASN A 26 9.85 3.24 1.63
CA ASN A 26 10.20 4.50 2.27
C ASN A 26 11.67 4.86 2.01
N ALA A 27 12.60 3.92 2.23
CA ALA A 27 14.02 4.15 1.96
C ALA A 27 14.25 4.55 0.50
N ALA A 28 13.63 3.82 -0.44
CA ALA A 28 13.73 4.11 -1.86
C ALA A 28 13.16 5.49 -2.22
N MET A 29 12.05 5.91 -1.60
CA MET A 29 11.44 7.22 -1.82
C MET A 29 12.37 8.36 -1.37
N TYR A 30 12.94 8.27 -0.16
CA TYR A 30 13.84 9.31 0.35
C TYR A 30 15.16 9.37 -0.43
N ILE A 31 15.73 8.22 -0.77
CA ILE A 31 16.97 8.13 -1.55
C ILE A 31 16.73 8.65 -2.98
N GLY A 32 15.66 8.22 -3.63
CA GLY A 32 15.29 8.67 -4.97
C GLY A 32 14.98 10.17 -5.05
N ALA A 33 14.49 10.77 -3.96
CA ALA A 33 14.26 12.21 -3.84
C ALA A 33 15.53 13.00 -3.43
N GLY A 34 16.63 12.32 -3.08
CA GLY A 34 17.86 12.95 -2.59
C GLY A 34 17.74 13.54 -1.17
N VAL A 35 16.73 13.14 -0.39
CA VAL A 35 16.43 13.69 0.94
C VAL A 35 16.77 12.68 2.05
N TYR A 36 18.07 12.49 2.28
CA TYR A 36 18.59 11.39 3.11
C TYR A 36 18.37 11.56 4.62
N ASP A 37 18.33 12.79 5.12
CA ASP A 37 18.28 13.08 6.56
C ASP A 37 16.89 12.86 7.18
N LEU A 38 15.85 12.69 6.35
CA LEU A 38 14.47 12.47 6.79
C LEU A 38 14.12 11.00 7.05
N PHE A 39 14.97 10.03 6.65
CA PHE A 39 14.68 8.61 6.86
C PHE A 39 14.92 8.16 8.32
N ILE A 40 15.90 8.76 8.99
CA ILE A 40 16.37 8.33 10.32
C ILE A 40 15.32 8.48 11.44
N PRO A 41 14.50 9.56 11.50
CA PRO A 41 13.51 9.74 12.57
C PRO A 41 12.32 8.76 12.52
N GLY A 42 12.07 8.09 11.39
CA GLY A 42 10.96 7.16 11.19
C GLY A 42 11.27 5.69 11.51
N PHE A 43 12.46 5.40 12.03
CA PHE A 43 12.96 4.03 12.21
C PHE A 43 12.21 3.26 13.31
N PRO A 44 11.53 2.15 13.00
CA PRO A 44 10.85 1.36 14.02
C PRO A 44 11.85 0.46 14.74
N GLY A 45 12.36 0.89 15.89
CA GLY A 45 13.40 0.17 16.64
C GLY A 45 13.08 -1.31 16.92
N TYR A 46 11.78 -1.63 17.05
CA TYR A 46 11.28 -2.99 17.27
C TYR A 46 11.55 -3.95 16.10
N LEU A 47 11.77 -3.44 14.88
CA LEU A 47 12.05 -4.25 13.69
C LEU A 47 13.46 -4.82 13.63
N THR A 48 14.42 -4.19 14.34
CA THR A 48 15.86 -4.53 14.27
C THR A 48 16.17 -6.03 14.43
N ASN A 49 15.42 -6.72 15.28
CA ASN A 49 15.67 -8.13 15.61
C ASN A 49 14.67 -9.10 14.96
N ILE A 50 13.78 -8.62 14.08
CA ILE A 50 12.76 -9.44 13.44
C ILE A 50 12.72 -9.31 11.92
N CYS A 51 13.27 -8.24 11.34
CA CYS A 51 13.45 -8.12 9.90
C CYS A 51 14.43 -9.18 9.35
N SER A 52 14.20 -9.56 8.11
CA SER A 52 15.01 -10.47 7.31
C SER A 52 16.30 -9.84 6.77
N TYR A 53 16.43 -8.52 6.86
CA TYR A 53 17.62 -7.76 6.48
C TYR A 53 18.02 -6.77 7.57
N ASP A 54 19.26 -6.26 7.50
CA ASP A 54 19.74 -5.23 8.41
C ASP A 54 19.09 -3.87 8.09
N ILE A 55 17.98 -3.60 8.76
CA ILE A 55 17.25 -2.34 8.64
C ILE A 55 18.10 -1.11 9.01
N ARG A 56 19.15 -1.25 9.85
CA ARG A 56 20.09 -0.15 10.15
C ARG A 56 21.08 0.07 9.01
N ALA A 57 21.43 -0.97 8.27
CA ALA A 57 22.19 -0.82 7.04
C ALA A 57 21.32 -0.15 5.96
N LEU A 58 20.04 -0.51 5.85
CA LEU A 58 19.09 0.13 4.94
C LEU A 58 19.00 1.65 5.17
N SER A 59 19.00 2.10 6.43
CA SER A 59 18.94 3.55 6.74
C SER A 59 20.19 4.35 6.36
N LYS A 60 21.29 3.66 6.12
CA LYS A 60 22.55 4.25 5.68
C LYS A 60 22.74 4.18 4.17
N ALA A 61 21.88 3.45 3.45
CA ALA A 61 21.93 3.36 2.00
C ALA A 61 21.67 4.74 1.36
N ARG A 62 22.35 5.00 0.24
CA ARG A 62 22.31 6.24 -0.54
C ARG A 62 22.11 5.99 -2.02
N THR A 63 22.19 4.74 -2.47
CA THR A 63 21.99 4.36 -3.87
C THR A 63 21.06 3.15 -3.95
N PHE A 64 20.50 2.90 -5.14
CA PHE A 64 19.70 1.71 -5.36
C PHE A 64 20.54 0.43 -5.20
N ASP A 65 21.79 0.44 -5.66
CA ASP A 65 22.72 -0.69 -5.50
C ASP A 65 23.00 -0.99 -4.02
N GLU A 66 23.14 0.04 -3.18
CA GLU A 66 23.28 -0.14 -1.73
C GLU A 66 22.02 -0.71 -1.07
N ILE A 67 20.82 -0.33 -1.55
CA ILE A 67 19.57 -0.98 -1.12
C ILE A 67 19.62 -2.47 -1.50
N LEU A 68 19.97 -2.79 -2.75
CA LEU A 68 20.08 -4.18 -3.21
C LEU A 68 21.10 -4.96 -2.38
N ASP A 69 22.25 -4.37 -2.06
CA ASP A 69 23.28 -5.00 -1.22
C ASP A 69 22.75 -5.37 0.17
N VAL A 70 21.97 -4.49 0.80
CA VAL A 70 21.33 -4.77 2.10
C VAL A 70 20.29 -5.89 2.00
N LEU A 71 19.60 -5.98 0.87
CA LEU A 71 18.53 -6.96 0.64
C LEU A 71 19.05 -8.33 0.17
N LYS A 72 20.35 -8.48 -0.12
CA LYS A 72 20.95 -9.76 -0.56
C LYS A 72 20.57 -10.91 0.38
N GLY A 73 20.14 -12.02 -0.22
CA GLY A 73 19.69 -13.21 0.52
C GLY A 73 18.24 -13.14 1.02
N THR A 74 17.53 -12.04 0.74
CA THR A 74 16.07 -11.93 0.94
C THR A 74 15.34 -12.02 -0.41
N PRO A 75 14.06 -12.43 -0.42
CA PRO A 75 13.25 -12.40 -1.64
C PRO A 75 13.11 -11.01 -2.26
N TYR A 76 13.30 -9.94 -1.47
CA TYR A 76 13.19 -8.57 -1.96
C TYR A 76 14.31 -8.21 -2.94
N TYR A 77 15.50 -8.82 -2.80
CA TYR A 77 16.56 -8.66 -3.79
C TYR A 77 16.12 -9.18 -5.15
N ASP A 78 15.55 -10.38 -5.22
CA ASP A 78 15.13 -10.98 -6.49
C ASP A 78 14.00 -10.19 -7.16
N VAL A 79 13.15 -9.55 -6.35
CA VAL A 79 12.07 -8.66 -6.82
C VAL A 79 12.62 -7.35 -7.40
N LEU A 80 13.64 -6.76 -6.78
CA LEU A 80 14.13 -5.42 -7.13
C LEU A 80 15.35 -5.41 -8.05
N ALA A 81 16.18 -6.45 -8.04
CA ALA A 81 17.39 -6.54 -8.87
C ALA A 81 17.10 -6.32 -10.37
N PRO A 82 15.99 -6.83 -10.96
CA PRO A 82 15.65 -6.58 -12.36
C PRO A 82 15.38 -5.11 -12.69
N LEU A 83 15.12 -4.26 -11.70
CA LEU A 83 14.92 -2.81 -11.90
C LEU A 83 16.25 -2.05 -12.04
N SER A 84 17.40 -2.67 -11.74
CA SER A 84 18.70 -2.06 -11.99
C SER A 84 19.04 -2.21 -13.48
N ASP A 85 19.21 -1.10 -14.17
CA ASP A 85 19.57 -1.04 -15.59
C ASP A 85 21.09 -0.98 -15.83
N GLY A 86 21.89 -1.10 -14.75
CA GLY A 86 23.35 -1.01 -14.80
C GLY A 86 23.90 0.41 -14.97
N THR A 87 23.05 1.44 -15.08
CA THR A 87 23.47 2.84 -15.28
C THR A 87 23.68 3.61 -13.97
N LYS A 88 23.48 2.94 -12.81
CA LYS A 88 23.43 3.53 -11.47
C LYS A 88 22.32 4.58 -11.27
N ALA A 89 21.44 4.79 -12.25
CA ALA A 89 20.26 5.61 -12.08
C ALA A 89 19.31 4.97 -11.06
N PHE A 90 18.64 5.79 -10.26
CA PHE A 90 17.62 5.30 -9.35
C PHE A 90 16.36 4.93 -10.16
N PRO A 91 15.81 3.72 -10.04
CA PRO A 91 14.63 3.33 -10.80
C PRO A 91 13.41 4.16 -10.39
N PRO A 92 12.43 4.36 -11.27
CA PRO A 92 11.20 5.07 -10.91
C PRO A 92 10.57 4.47 -9.65
N ILE A 93 10.26 5.33 -8.66
CA ILE A 93 9.71 4.88 -7.38
C ILE A 93 8.41 4.08 -7.54
N VAL A 94 7.61 4.40 -8.56
CA VAL A 94 6.39 3.65 -8.89
C VAL A 94 6.69 2.20 -9.27
N SER A 95 7.80 1.92 -9.94
CA SER A 95 8.20 0.56 -10.32
C SER A 95 8.65 -0.24 -9.09
N VAL A 96 9.39 0.41 -8.17
CA VAL A 96 9.79 -0.20 -6.89
C VAL A 96 8.56 -0.54 -6.03
N ASP A 97 7.64 0.42 -5.87
CA ASP A 97 6.38 0.24 -5.14
C ASP A 97 5.53 -0.87 -5.76
N TYR A 98 5.40 -0.88 -7.09
CA TYR A 98 4.64 -1.89 -7.82
C TYR A 98 5.20 -3.30 -7.64
N GLU A 99 6.50 -3.53 -7.88
CA GLU A 99 7.06 -4.89 -7.82
C GLU A 99 7.03 -5.46 -6.39
N LEU A 100 7.31 -4.64 -5.37
CA LEU A 100 7.19 -5.07 -3.97
C LEU A 100 5.73 -5.34 -3.58
N THR A 101 4.80 -4.46 -3.96
CA THR A 101 3.37 -4.64 -3.67
C THR A 101 2.80 -5.87 -4.37
N LYS A 102 3.21 -6.12 -5.61
CA LYS A 102 2.87 -7.33 -6.37
C LYS A 102 3.43 -8.57 -5.70
N TYR A 103 4.67 -8.54 -5.23
CA TYR A 103 5.27 -9.64 -4.47
C TYR A 103 4.48 -9.93 -3.18
N LEU A 104 4.10 -8.89 -2.43
CA LEU A 104 3.27 -9.02 -1.21
C LEU A 104 1.98 -9.78 -1.54
N TYR A 105 1.16 -9.26 -2.45
CA TYR A 105 -0.14 -9.87 -2.74
C TYR A 105 -0.03 -11.25 -3.39
N THR A 106 0.97 -11.48 -4.25
CA THR A 106 1.25 -12.83 -4.79
C THR A 106 1.53 -13.82 -3.66
N THR A 107 2.32 -13.40 -2.67
CA THR A 107 2.64 -14.21 -1.49
C THR A 107 1.41 -14.45 -0.62
N LEU A 108 0.58 -13.42 -0.38
CA LEU A 108 -0.67 -13.57 0.38
C LEU A 108 -1.63 -14.54 -0.31
N PHE A 109 -1.93 -14.35 -1.60
CA PHE A 109 -2.84 -15.24 -2.33
C PHE A 109 -2.34 -16.69 -2.34
N SER A 110 -1.03 -16.90 -2.48
CA SER A 110 -0.43 -18.23 -2.40
C SER A 110 -0.62 -18.88 -1.03
N ARG A 111 -0.48 -18.12 0.07
CA ARG A 111 -0.72 -18.59 1.44
C ARG A 111 -2.20 -18.86 1.69
N ILE A 112 -3.09 -17.96 1.30
CA ILE A 112 -4.55 -18.15 1.42
C ILE A 112 -4.99 -19.42 0.68
N LYS A 113 -4.46 -19.66 -0.52
CA LYS A 113 -4.73 -20.88 -1.30
C LYS A 113 -4.14 -22.15 -0.67
N LYS A 114 -3.10 -22.04 0.13
CA LYS A 114 -2.45 -23.19 0.77
C LYS A 114 -3.06 -23.52 2.13
N ASP A 115 -3.31 -22.50 2.94
CA ASP A 115 -3.52 -22.63 4.38
C ASP A 115 -5.00 -22.44 4.80
N MET A 116 -5.84 -21.84 3.95
CA MET A 116 -7.26 -21.57 4.23
C MET A 116 -8.18 -22.36 3.31
N SER A 117 -9.43 -22.59 3.72
CA SER A 117 -10.45 -23.27 2.90
C SER A 117 -11.85 -22.72 3.16
N GLY A 118 -12.83 -23.13 2.34
CA GLY A 118 -14.24 -22.81 2.56
C GLY A 118 -14.57 -21.31 2.60
N SER A 119 -15.42 -20.94 3.56
CA SER A 119 -15.88 -19.56 3.78
C SER A 119 -14.75 -18.62 4.20
N GLU A 120 -13.81 -19.08 5.05
CA GLU A 120 -12.64 -18.29 5.46
C GLU A 120 -11.83 -17.83 4.25
N ARG A 121 -11.44 -18.78 3.36
CA ARG A 121 -10.71 -18.44 2.14
C ARG A 121 -11.45 -17.39 1.33
N THR A 122 -12.75 -17.61 1.10
CA THR A 122 -13.58 -16.73 0.26
C THR A 122 -13.65 -15.31 0.83
N GLU A 123 -13.82 -15.18 2.15
CA GLU A 123 -13.92 -13.88 2.81
C GLU A 123 -12.57 -13.15 2.83
N VAL A 124 -11.48 -13.84 3.16
CA VAL A 124 -10.13 -13.26 3.18
C VAL A 124 -9.70 -12.85 1.77
N GLU A 125 -9.87 -13.71 0.76
CA GLU A 125 -9.53 -13.36 -0.63
C GLU A 125 -10.29 -12.13 -1.10
N LYS A 126 -11.57 -12.00 -0.75
CA LYS A 126 -12.37 -10.81 -1.10
C LYS A 126 -11.81 -9.54 -0.45
N CYS A 127 -11.35 -9.61 0.80
CA CYS A 127 -10.71 -8.47 1.46
C CYS A 127 -9.42 -8.09 0.74
N ILE A 128 -8.54 -9.06 0.46
CA ILE A 128 -7.25 -8.80 -0.20
C ILE A 128 -7.41 -8.29 -1.63
N ARG A 129 -8.37 -8.83 -2.40
CA ARG A 129 -8.69 -8.34 -3.75
C ARG A 129 -9.20 -6.90 -3.74
N ARG A 130 -10.01 -6.54 -2.74
CA ARG A 130 -10.42 -5.15 -2.53
C ARG A 130 -9.21 -4.24 -2.30
N CYS A 131 -8.21 -4.67 -1.52
CA CYS A 131 -6.99 -3.87 -1.32
C CYS A 131 -6.25 -3.62 -2.64
N CYS A 132 -6.18 -4.64 -3.50
CA CYS A 132 -5.57 -4.52 -4.82
C CYS A 132 -6.35 -3.52 -5.70
N ASP A 133 -7.68 -3.52 -5.64
CA ASP A 133 -8.49 -2.53 -6.35
C ASP A 133 -8.24 -1.11 -5.84
N MET A 134 -8.16 -0.91 -4.52
CA MET A 134 -7.84 0.41 -3.94
C MET A 134 -6.45 0.90 -4.36
N TYR A 135 -5.46 0.00 -4.42
CA TYR A 135 -4.15 0.30 -4.97
C TYR A 135 -4.23 0.73 -6.44
N ASN A 136 -4.89 -0.09 -7.27
CA ASN A 136 -5.04 0.16 -8.71
C ASN A 136 -5.75 1.48 -9.01
N ILE A 137 -6.78 1.83 -8.24
CA ILE A 137 -7.51 3.11 -8.36
C ILE A 137 -6.56 4.29 -8.10
N LYS A 138 -5.74 4.22 -7.04
CA LYS A 138 -4.75 5.26 -6.74
C LYS A 138 -3.69 5.38 -7.82
N ILE A 139 -3.19 4.25 -8.33
CA ILE A 139 -2.23 4.23 -9.44
C ILE A 139 -2.84 4.86 -10.70
N CYS A 140 -4.08 4.51 -11.05
CA CYS A 140 -4.78 5.12 -12.18
C CYS A 140 -4.86 6.64 -12.02
N TYR A 141 -5.29 7.14 -10.85
CA TYR A 141 -5.34 8.57 -10.60
C TYR A 141 -3.98 9.26 -10.70
N ARG A 142 -2.94 8.70 -10.06
CA ARG A 142 -1.59 9.29 -10.06
C ARG A 142 -0.99 9.32 -11.45
N LEU A 143 -0.96 8.17 -12.14
CA LEU A 143 -0.26 8.04 -13.41
C LEU A 143 -1.02 8.70 -14.57
N LYS A 144 -2.35 8.54 -14.63
CA LYS A 144 -3.17 9.16 -15.69
C LYS A 144 -3.52 10.60 -15.36
N GLY A 145 -3.95 10.87 -14.13
CA GLY A 145 -4.46 12.17 -13.71
C GLY A 145 -3.36 13.21 -13.51
N LEU A 146 -2.29 12.85 -12.80
CA LEU A 146 -1.21 13.78 -12.44
C LEU A 146 -0.05 13.73 -13.44
N PHE A 147 0.41 12.53 -13.81
CA PHE A 147 1.58 12.37 -14.70
C PHE A 147 1.23 12.23 -16.19
N LYS A 148 -0.06 12.19 -16.55
CA LYS A 148 -0.55 12.14 -17.93
C LYS A 148 0.03 11.00 -18.78
N MET A 149 0.30 9.86 -18.15
CA MET A 149 0.84 8.67 -18.83
C MET A 149 -0.19 8.03 -19.78
N SER A 150 0.30 7.25 -20.75
CA SER A 150 -0.55 6.49 -21.67
C SER A 150 -1.39 5.45 -20.91
N THR A 151 -2.52 5.04 -21.49
CA THR A 151 -3.37 4.01 -20.86
C THR A 151 -2.62 2.69 -20.70
N GLU A 152 -1.81 2.35 -21.70
CA GLU A 152 -0.96 1.17 -21.73
C GLU A 152 0.06 1.18 -20.58
N ASP A 153 0.76 2.31 -20.39
CA ASP A 153 1.76 2.44 -19.32
C ASP A 153 1.10 2.43 -17.94
N VAL A 154 -0.08 3.05 -17.79
CA VAL A 154 -0.82 3.03 -16.52
C VAL A 154 -1.22 1.59 -16.17
N VAL A 155 -1.82 0.85 -17.11
CA VAL A 155 -2.24 -0.54 -16.91
C VAL A 155 -1.05 -1.43 -16.56
N ALA A 156 0.12 -1.21 -17.16
CA ALA A 156 1.34 -1.98 -16.87
C ALA A 156 1.82 -1.84 -15.41
N HIS A 157 1.44 -0.76 -14.72
CA HIS A 157 1.77 -0.51 -13.31
C HIS A 157 0.63 -0.86 -12.35
N THR A 158 -0.43 -1.53 -12.81
CA THR A 158 -1.53 -2.01 -11.95
C THR A 158 -1.35 -3.47 -11.57
N LEU A 159 -1.78 -3.81 -10.35
CA LEU A 159 -1.75 -5.17 -9.85
C LEU A 159 -2.68 -6.08 -10.66
N PRO A 160 -2.26 -7.33 -10.94
CA PRO A 160 -3.05 -8.29 -11.72
C PRO A 160 -4.18 -8.95 -10.92
N PHE A 161 -4.50 -8.43 -9.74
CA PHE A 161 -5.51 -8.99 -8.83
C PHE A 161 -6.62 -7.95 -8.63
N CYS A 162 -7.88 -8.37 -8.77
CA CYS A 162 -9.03 -7.48 -8.58
C CYS A 162 -10.23 -8.17 -7.92
N ASP A 163 -11.13 -7.36 -7.36
CA ASP A 163 -12.48 -7.74 -6.90
C ASP A 163 -13.54 -7.22 -7.87
N ARG A 164 -13.70 -5.89 -7.99
CA ARG A 164 -14.67 -5.24 -8.89
C ARG A 164 -14.03 -4.25 -9.86
N PHE A 165 -12.77 -3.87 -9.65
CA PHE A 165 -12.04 -2.97 -10.55
C PHE A 165 -11.16 -3.76 -11.52
N ASP A 166 -11.83 -4.49 -12.42
CA ASP A 166 -11.17 -5.31 -13.43
C ASP A 166 -10.51 -4.47 -14.54
N LYS A 167 -9.65 -5.13 -15.33
CA LYS A 167 -8.91 -4.50 -16.42
C LYS A 167 -9.82 -3.79 -17.44
N LYS A 168 -10.99 -4.37 -17.74
CA LYS A 168 -11.94 -3.79 -18.70
C LYS A 168 -12.50 -2.47 -18.18
N THR A 169 -12.97 -2.47 -16.94
CA THR A 169 -13.49 -1.26 -16.27
C THR A 169 -12.41 -0.19 -16.15
N MET A 170 -11.20 -0.61 -15.80
CA MET A 170 -10.02 0.26 -15.72
C MET A 170 -9.71 0.92 -17.07
N GLU A 171 -9.56 0.16 -18.14
CA GLU A 171 -9.30 0.68 -19.48
C GLU A 171 -10.40 1.65 -19.94
N GLN A 172 -11.68 1.32 -19.69
CA GLN A 172 -12.79 2.22 -20.00
C GLN A 172 -12.69 3.57 -19.28
N ILE A 173 -12.30 3.58 -18.00
CA ILE A 173 -12.10 4.82 -17.25
C ILE A 173 -10.88 5.58 -17.79
N LEU A 174 -9.77 4.89 -18.06
CA LEU A 174 -8.54 5.51 -18.54
C LEU A 174 -8.70 6.13 -19.93
N THR A 175 -9.41 5.47 -20.85
CA THR A 175 -9.72 6.05 -22.17
C THR A 175 -10.62 7.27 -22.07
N LYS A 176 -11.63 7.27 -21.18
CA LYS A 176 -12.43 8.47 -20.94
C LYS A 176 -11.60 9.61 -20.35
N ALA A 177 -10.65 9.27 -19.47
CA ALA A 177 -9.75 10.22 -18.84
C ALA A 177 -8.76 10.90 -19.80
N ASP A 178 -8.70 10.49 -21.08
CA ASP A 178 -7.99 11.25 -22.12
C ASP A 178 -8.63 12.62 -22.39
N ASN A 179 -9.96 12.72 -22.20
CA ASN A 179 -10.73 13.93 -22.50
C ASN A 179 -11.47 14.50 -21.28
N GLU A 180 -11.59 13.73 -20.20
CA GLU A 180 -12.32 14.12 -18.99
C GLU A 180 -11.41 14.05 -17.75
N PRO A 181 -11.68 14.85 -16.69
CA PRO A 181 -11.00 14.69 -15.42
C PRO A 181 -11.22 13.29 -14.83
N ILE A 182 -10.13 12.59 -14.50
CA ILE A 182 -10.20 11.20 -14.04
C ILE A 182 -10.85 11.03 -12.66
N LEU A 183 -10.73 12.00 -11.75
CA LEU A 183 -11.23 11.89 -10.38
C LEU A 183 -12.75 11.65 -10.33
N PRO A 184 -13.60 12.47 -10.98
CA PRO A 184 -15.04 12.19 -11.08
C PRO A 184 -15.39 10.83 -11.71
N LEU A 185 -14.55 10.30 -12.61
CA LEU A 185 -14.76 8.99 -13.22
C LEU A 185 -14.50 7.87 -12.21
N LEU A 186 -13.41 7.96 -11.45
CA LEU A 186 -13.06 6.98 -10.41
C LEU A 186 -14.05 7.02 -9.24
N LEU A 187 -14.51 8.20 -8.82
CA LEU A 187 -15.47 8.36 -7.72
C LEU A 187 -16.86 7.77 -8.03
N LYS A 188 -17.17 7.43 -9.29
CA LYS A 188 -18.39 6.69 -9.67
C LYS A 188 -18.29 5.18 -9.39
N LEU A 189 -17.11 4.67 -9.04
CA LEU A 189 -16.94 3.25 -8.73
C LEU A 189 -17.78 2.87 -7.49
N PRO A 190 -18.33 1.63 -7.42
CA PRO A 190 -19.19 1.19 -6.32
C PRO A 190 -18.57 1.32 -4.92
N TYR A 191 -17.25 1.45 -4.84
CA TYR A 191 -16.50 1.62 -3.61
C TYR A 191 -16.71 2.98 -2.93
N PHE A 192 -17.15 3.99 -3.69
CA PHE A 192 -17.26 5.37 -3.22
C PHE A 192 -18.71 5.85 -3.11
N LYS A 193 -19.68 4.93 -3.22
CA LYS A 193 -21.11 5.25 -3.21
C LYS A 193 -21.60 6.04 -1.99
N ASP A 194 -20.94 5.87 -0.84
CA ASP A 194 -21.35 6.48 0.43
C ASP A 194 -20.44 7.66 0.83
N ILE A 195 -19.53 8.10 -0.05
CA ILE A 195 -18.60 9.20 0.19
C ILE A 195 -19.30 10.54 -0.07
N ASN A 196 -19.08 11.51 0.83
CA ASN A 196 -19.65 12.85 0.70
C ASN A 196 -18.70 13.80 -0.07
N ASP A 197 -19.17 15.00 -0.39
CA ASP A 197 -18.41 15.97 -1.20
C ASP A 197 -17.09 16.40 -0.55
N GLU A 198 -17.03 16.50 0.78
CA GLU A 198 -15.80 16.84 1.52
C GLU A 198 -14.74 15.73 1.40
N GLN A 199 -15.18 14.48 1.44
CA GLN A 199 -14.34 13.29 1.30
C GLN A 199 -14.00 12.95 -0.15
N ALA A 200 -14.70 13.56 -1.12
CA ALA A 200 -14.51 13.40 -2.56
C ALA A 200 -13.50 14.40 -3.17
N THR A 201 -12.83 15.19 -2.32
CA THR A 201 -11.88 16.24 -2.73
C THR A 201 -10.64 15.70 -3.42
N ASP A 202 -10.15 14.54 -2.98
CA ASP A 202 -9.04 13.82 -3.60
C ASP A 202 -9.22 12.30 -3.50
N ILE A 203 -8.52 11.55 -4.36
CA ILE A 203 -8.69 10.10 -4.42
C ILE A 203 -8.15 9.38 -3.17
N GLU A 204 -7.12 9.92 -2.51
CA GLU A 204 -6.51 9.27 -1.35
C GLU A 204 -7.47 9.33 -0.18
N THR A 205 -8.03 10.52 0.11
CA THR A 205 -9.05 10.70 1.14
C THR A 205 -10.24 9.79 0.87
N ALA A 206 -10.74 9.76 -0.36
CA ALA A 206 -11.85 8.87 -0.73
C ALA A 206 -11.52 7.39 -0.50
N VAL A 207 -10.34 6.93 -0.90
CA VAL A 207 -9.88 5.55 -0.69
C VAL A 207 -9.75 5.21 0.80
N TYR A 208 -9.13 6.08 1.60
CA TYR A 208 -8.97 5.83 3.04
C TYR A 208 -10.32 5.83 3.77
N THR A 209 -11.22 6.76 3.46
CA THR A 209 -12.58 6.77 4.03
C THR A 209 -13.36 5.53 3.64
N SER A 210 -13.32 5.11 2.36
CA SER A 210 -13.97 3.88 1.90
C SER A 210 -13.43 2.64 2.64
N ASN A 211 -12.10 2.58 2.82
CA ASN A 211 -11.45 1.49 3.55
C ASN A 211 -11.81 1.48 5.03
N LYS A 212 -11.78 2.64 5.70
CA LYS A 212 -12.17 2.74 7.10
C LYS A 212 -13.55 2.14 7.33
N ARG A 213 -14.55 2.60 6.56
CA ARG A 213 -15.92 2.10 6.67
C ARG A 213 -16.03 0.59 6.41
N TYR A 214 -15.32 0.10 5.39
CA TYR A 214 -15.30 -1.33 5.08
C TYR A 214 -14.72 -2.16 6.22
N TYR A 215 -13.57 -1.74 6.78
CA TYR A 215 -12.88 -2.48 7.83
C TYR A 215 -13.53 -2.33 9.19
N ASP A 216 -14.16 -1.19 9.50
CA ASP A 216 -15.01 -1.05 10.70
C ASP A 216 -16.16 -2.07 10.66
N ALA A 217 -16.84 -2.19 9.52
CA ALA A 217 -17.90 -3.18 9.35
C ALA A 217 -17.38 -4.62 9.45
N LYS A 218 -16.20 -4.91 8.90
CA LYS A 218 -15.58 -6.24 9.01
C LYS A 218 -15.13 -6.58 10.42
N LEU A 219 -14.55 -5.62 11.13
CA LEU A 219 -14.16 -5.76 12.54
C LEU A 219 -15.38 -6.03 13.43
N ALA A 220 -16.51 -5.37 13.15
CA ALA A 220 -17.74 -5.51 13.95
C ALA A 220 -18.56 -6.78 13.63
N LEU A 221 -18.54 -7.26 12.38
CA LEU A 221 -19.52 -8.26 11.91
C LEU A 221 -18.91 -9.60 11.47
N SER A 222 -17.62 -9.64 11.09
CA SER A 222 -17.01 -10.88 10.60
C SER A 222 -16.79 -11.88 11.73
N GLN A 223 -17.06 -13.16 11.45
CA GLN A 223 -16.75 -14.28 12.33
C GLN A 223 -15.43 -14.98 11.93
N CYS A 224 -14.73 -14.43 10.94
CA CYS A 224 -13.47 -14.96 10.43
C CYS A 224 -12.29 -14.25 11.11
N ASP A 225 -11.57 -14.94 12.00
CA ASP A 225 -10.43 -14.40 12.75
C ASP A 225 -9.39 -13.72 11.85
N SER A 226 -9.09 -14.34 10.71
CA SER A 226 -8.14 -13.83 9.71
C SER A 226 -8.60 -12.48 9.12
N THR A 227 -9.90 -12.34 8.83
CA THR A 227 -10.49 -11.09 8.33
C THR A 227 -10.55 -10.02 9.42
N VAL A 228 -10.89 -10.40 10.66
CA VAL A 228 -10.93 -9.49 11.82
C VAL A 228 -9.55 -8.89 12.08
N ILE A 229 -8.51 -9.73 12.18
CA ILE A 229 -7.13 -9.29 12.42
C ILE A 229 -6.61 -8.42 11.26
N TYR A 230 -6.91 -8.80 10.01
CA TYR A 230 -6.55 -7.97 8.85
C TYR A 230 -7.21 -6.60 8.91
N SER A 231 -8.51 -6.56 9.20
CA SER A 231 -9.29 -5.32 9.32
C SER A 231 -8.76 -4.41 10.43
N LEU A 232 -8.45 -4.98 11.60
CA LEU A 232 -7.82 -4.23 12.70
C LEU A 232 -6.47 -3.64 12.27
N THR A 233 -5.64 -4.41 11.55
CA THR A 233 -4.35 -3.93 11.06
C THR A 233 -4.52 -2.73 10.13
N GLU A 234 -5.43 -2.81 9.17
CA GLU A 234 -5.69 -1.71 8.23
C GLU A 234 -6.23 -0.46 8.94
N LEU A 235 -7.10 -0.61 9.94
CA LEU A 235 -7.59 0.49 10.77
C LEU A 235 -6.45 1.14 11.58
N LEU A 236 -5.54 0.35 12.16
CA LEU A 236 -4.36 0.87 12.85
C LEU A 236 -3.40 1.61 11.89
N GLN A 237 -3.31 1.24 10.62
CA GLN A 237 -2.54 2.02 9.64
C GLN A 237 -3.21 3.37 9.34
N ILE A 238 -4.55 3.43 9.28
CA ILE A 238 -5.30 4.69 9.15
C ILE A 238 -5.11 5.57 10.39
N GLU A 239 -5.14 4.98 11.59
CA GLU A 239 -4.85 5.70 12.83
C GLU A 239 -3.43 6.26 12.84
N ASN A 240 -2.41 5.46 12.48
CA ASN A 240 -1.03 5.94 12.34
C ASN A 240 -0.89 7.08 11.33
N ARG A 241 -1.62 7.03 10.21
CA ARG A 241 -1.69 8.14 9.25
C ARG A 241 -2.26 9.39 9.93
N ASN A 242 -3.39 9.28 10.62
CA ASN A 242 -4.02 10.40 11.31
C ASN A 242 -3.08 11.01 12.36
N LEU A 243 -2.40 10.19 13.17
CA LEU A 243 -1.40 10.66 14.13
C LEU A 243 -0.26 11.43 13.44
N THR A 244 0.26 10.90 12.33
CA THR A 244 1.29 11.58 11.53
C THR A 244 0.78 12.92 11.01
N THR A 245 -0.45 12.97 10.48
CA THR A 245 -1.10 14.20 10.02
C THR A 245 -1.24 15.24 11.13
N VAL A 246 -1.63 14.83 12.34
CA VAL A 246 -1.73 15.73 13.50
C VAL A 246 -0.36 16.26 13.88
N ILE A 247 0.66 15.40 13.98
CA ILE A 247 2.02 15.78 14.36
C ILE A 247 2.60 16.79 13.36
N GLU A 248 2.51 16.50 12.06
CA GLU A 248 3.01 17.41 11.02
C GLU A 248 2.16 18.70 10.94
N GLY A 249 0.85 18.62 11.13
CA GLY A 249 -0.02 19.80 11.18
C GLY A 249 0.38 20.76 12.30
N VAL A 250 0.64 20.24 13.50
CA VAL A 250 1.16 21.03 14.63
C VAL A 250 2.55 21.58 14.31
N ARG A 251 3.44 20.76 13.74
CA ARG A 251 4.81 21.18 13.36
C ARG A 251 4.80 22.35 12.38
N TYR A 252 3.87 22.38 11.44
CA TYR A 252 3.70 23.48 10.48
C TYR A 252 2.72 24.57 10.94
N SER A 253 2.29 24.55 12.21
CA SER A 253 1.40 25.56 12.80
C SER A 253 0.08 25.73 12.05
N LEU A 254 -0.50 24.64 11.54
CA LEU A 254 -1.84 24.65 10.97
C LEU A 254 -2.90 24.82 12.05
N GLU A 255 -4.01 25.48 11.71
CA GLU A 255 -5.14 25.63 12.62
C GLU A 255 -5.82 24.27 12.88
N PRO A 256 -6.34 24.00 14.09
CA PRO A 256 -6.98 22.72 14.42
C PRO A 256 -8.08 22.31 13.44
N SER A 257 -8.88 23.27 12.96
CA SER A 257 -9.95 23.04 11.99
C SER A 257 -9.45 22.61 10.60
N GLN A 258 -8.22 22.99 10.23
CA GLN A 258 -7.58 22.53 9.00
C GLN A 258 -7.06 21.11 9.17
N ILE A 259 -6.44 20.81 10.31
CA ILE A 259 -5.95 19.46 10.65
C ILE A 259 -7.11 18.47 10.67
N GLU A 260 -8.23 18.83 11.32
CA GLU A 260 -9.42 17.98 11.43
C GLU A 260 -9.95 17.54 10.07
N LYS A 261 -9.98 18.45 9.08
CA LYS A 261 -10.42 18.14 7.71
C LYS A 261 -9.51 17.15 6.96
N MET A 262 -8.27 16.95 7.42
CA MET A 262 -7.31 16.03 6.82
C MET A 262 -7.36 14.62 7.45
N LEU A 263 -8.10 14.47 8.55
CA LEU A 263 -8.24 13.21 9.27
C LEU A 263 -9.27 12.30 8.61
N ILE A 264 -9.00 11.01 8.68
CA ILE A 264 -9.94 9.97 8.24
C ILE A 264 -10.68 9.48 9.49
N LEU A 265 -11.90 9.98 9.69
CA LEU A 265 -12.76 9.70 10.85
C LEU A 265 -13.88 8.70 10.52
#